data_AF-A0A534RL41-F1
#
_entry.id   AF-A0A534RL41-F1
#
_cell.length_a   1.000
_cell.length_b   1.000
_cell.length_c   1.000
_cell.angle_alpha   90.00
_cell.angle_beta   90.00
_cell.angle_gamma   90.00
#
_symmetry.space_group_name_H-M   'P 1'
#
loop_
_entity.id
_entity.type
_entity.pdbx_description
1 polymer ?
#
loop_
_entity_poly.entity_id
_entity_poly.type
_entity_poly.pdbx_seq_one_letter_code
_entity_poly.pdbx_strand_id
1 'polypeptide(L)'
;MNRYQALLGPVARELQAAPGWQLSRWLPASGLFGANGMQFGPDGRLYVAQAFGSQITAINVTSGDLDIISPLGGPIVAPDDVAFDSHGTMYATEVMSARVCARSLSGSVRVIADNLPGANGITVHQDRVFIDEFRRGGRIFELYPHTDRAPRLIADDLLGPNALAVGPDGKLYFPLVPLGEVWRVDIESGTREKVVDGLKSPPAVKFNRRGELVVPQAATGEIVRIEVQSGAKTVIAKVRPGIDNLAFSPDNRLFISHFIDGGVAEVATDGSNAERVLVPRGFIGPWGLVCGDAGQLYVADGLSLAVISPTGEVSRLGGLLDERFPGFVRGLAAGGPGELLLTTVNGDVVQYFPGDRSFKTLVRKLQQPFGLARAADGTVVVAEAGTGKLLRIDAA
;
A
#
# COMPACT_ATOMS: atom_id res chain seq x y z
N MET A 1 19.49 9.46 -4.87
CA MET A 1 18.80 10.77 -4.94
C MET A 1 17.71 10.77 -3.88
N ASN A 2 17.59 11.80 -3.02
CA ASN A 2 16.50 11.83 -2.04
C ASN A 2 15.18 12.24 -2.72
N ARG A 3 14.02 11.88 -2.15
CA ARG A 3 12.71 12.12 -2.77
C ARG A 3 12.42 13.60 -3.03
N TYR A 4 12.96 14.50 -2.19
CA TYR A 4 12.87 15.95 -2.37
C TYR A 4 13.56 16.41 -3.68
N GLN A 5 14.78 15.92 -3.95
CA GLN A 5 15.48 16.18 -5.20
C GLN A 5 14.76 15.57 -6.40
N ALA A 6 14.17 14.39 -6.26
CA ALA A 6 13.38 13.78 -7.33
C ALA A 6 12.13 14.60 -7.68
N LEU A 7 11.46 15.17 -6.67
CA LEU A 7 10.26 15.99 -6.86
C LEU A 7 10.56 17.40 -7.40
N LEU A 8 11.62 18.04 -6.89
CA LEU A 8 11.94 19.43 -7.25
C LEU A 8 12.98 19.55 -8.36
N GLY A 9 13.66 18.47 -8.73
CA GLY A 9 14.68 18.48 -9.78
C GLY A 9 15.71 19.60 -9.59
N PRO A 10 15.97 20.43 -10.62
CA PRO A 10 17.02 21.46 -10.58
C PRO A 10 16.76 22.61 -9.60
N VAL A 11 15.53 22.77 -9.09
CA VAL A 11 15.23 23.79 -8.07
C VAL A 11 15.39 23.28 -6.64
N ALA A 12 15.70 22.00 -6.44
CA ALA A 12 16.04 21.47 -5.14
C ALA A 12 17.28 22.19 -4.58
N ARG A 13 17.19 22.67 -3.34
CA ARG A 13 18.30 23.32 -2.63
C ARG A 13 18.72 22.49 -1.43
N GLU A 14 19.98 22.61 -1.05
CA GLU A 14 20.40 22.17 0.27
C GLU A 14 19.72 23.06 1.32
N LEU A 15 19.15 22.44 2.34
CA LEU A 15 18.48 23.16 3.42
C LEU A 15 19.52 23.89 4.26
N GLN A 16 19.35 25.21 4.41
CA GLN A 16 20.19 26.03 5.27
C GLN A 16 19.33 26.67 6.35
N ALA A 17 19.81 26.64 7.58
CA ALA A 17 19.17 27.35 8.68
C ALA A 17 19.47 28.85 8.57
N ALA A 18 18.49 29.70 8.87
CA ALA A 18 18.70 31.13 9.03
C ALA A 18 19.63 31.41 10.24
N PRO A 19 20.31 32.57 10.31
CA PRO A 19 21.14 32.93 11.45
C PRO A 19 20.36 32.79 12.78
N GLY A 20 20.99 32.15 13.78
CA GLY A 20 20.37 31.86 15.07
C GLY A 20 19.53 30.58 15.14
N TRP A 21 19.33 29.89 14.01
CA TRP A 21 18.65 28.59 13.95
C TRP A 21 19.63 27.45 13.68
N GLN A 22 19.27 26.25 14.14
CA GLN A 22 20.00 25.01 13.86
C GLN A 22 19.10 24.03 13.11
N LEU A 23 19.68 23.30 12.16
CA LEU A 23 19.00 22.22 11.45
C LEU A 23 19.57 20.88 11.93
N SER A 24 18.71 20.02 12.44
CA SER A 24 19.06 18.64 12.82
C SER A 24 18.16 17.65 12.10
N ARG A 25 18.73 16.50 11.73
CA ARG A 25 17.98 15.38 11.16
C ARG A 25 17.58 14.44 12.29
N TRP A 26 16.27 14.28 12.48
CA TRP A 26 15.73 13.39 13.51
C TRP A 26 15.61 11.95 13.02
N LEU A 27 15.29 11.77 11.73
CA LEU A 27 15.03 10.45 11.15
C LEU A 27 15.80 10.24 9.84
N PRO A 28 16.20 9.00 9.53
CA PRO A 28 16.75 8.66 8.22
C PRO A 28 15.67 8.79 7.12
N ALA A 29 16.12 8.83 5.86
CA ALA A 29 15.19 8.73 4.74
C ALA A 29 14.54 7.34 4.73
N SER A 30 13.27 7.27 4.35
CA SER A 30 12.58 5.99 4.16
C SER A 30 13.19 5.24 2.97
N GLY A 31 13.39 3.93 3.13
CA GLY A 31 13.92 3.08 2.07
C GLY A 31 12.91 2.87 0.94
N LEU A 32 11.64 2.74 1.29
CA LEU A 32 10.49 2.70 0.39
C LEU A 32 9.42 3.70 0.83
N PHE A 33 8.55 4.07 -0.09
CA PHE A 33 7.48 5.05 0.08
C PHE A 33 6.10 4.39 -0.04
N GLY A 34 5.95 3.29 0.67
CA GLY A 34 4.89 2.29 0.48
C GLY A 34 5.53 0.99 0.02
N ALA A 35 4.99 -0.14 0.46
CA ALA A 35 5.36 -1.46 -0.02
C ALA A 35 4.05 -2.21 -0.26
N ASN A 36 3.70 -2.35 -1.54
CA ASN A 36 2.46 -2.95 -1.99
C ASN A 36 2.74 -4.38 -2.49
N GLY A 37 2.34 -4.68 -3.72
CA GLY A 37 2.63 -5.92 -4.39
C GLY A 37 4.13 -6.18 -4.56
N MET A 38 4.48 -7.46 -4.44
CA MET A 38 5.86 -7.91 -4.58
C MET A 38 5.96 -9.25 -5.30
N GLN A 39 7.00 -9.39 -6.11
CA GLN A 39 7.29 -10.61 -6.84
C GLN A 39 8.80 -10.77 -7.06
N PHE A 40 9.30 -12.00 -7.00
CA PHE A 40 10.66 -12.28 -7.43
C PHE A 40 10.75 -12.21 -8.96
N GLY A 41 11.71 -11.43 -9.45
CA GLY A 41 12.03 -11.36 -10.88
C GLY A 41 12.90 -12.54 -11.35
N PRO A 42 13.10 -12.69 -12.66
CA PRO A 42 13.95 -13.74 -13.23
C PRO A 42 15.43 -13.63 -12.85
N ASP A 43 15.87 -12.47 -12.35
CA ASP A 43 17.20 -12.20 -11.84
C ASP A 43 17.38 -12.57 -10.35
N GLY A 44 16.33 -13.10 -9.71
CA GLY A 44 16.35 -13.50 -8.30
C GLY A 44 16.20 -12.34 -7.30
N ARG A 45 16.02 -11.10 -7.75
CA ARG A 45 15.73 -9.96 -6.87
C ARG A 45 14.23 -9.89 -6.56
N LEU A 46 13.88 -9.33 -5.40
CA LEU A 46 12.51 -9.10 -4.99
C LEU A 46 12.07 -7.70 -5.46
N TYR A 47 11.12 -7.62 -6.38
CA TYR A 47 10.58 -6.35 -6.87
C TYR A 47 9.40 -5.95 -6.01
N VAL A 48 9.37 -4.69 -5.59
CA VAL A 48 8.32 -4.11 -4.74
C VAL A 48 7.74 -2.89 -5.44
N ALA A 49 6.44 -2.95 -5.68
CA ALA A 49 5.65 -1.83 -6.17
C ALA A 49 5.29 -0.88 -5.03
N GLN A 50 5.21 0.42 -5.34
CA GLN A 50 4.97 1.47 -4.36
C GLN A 50 3.91 2.42 -4.94
N ALA A 51 2.65 2.21 -4.61
CA ALA A 51 1.55 2.98 -5.20
C ALA A 51 1.67 4.48 -4.86
N PHE A 52 1.87 4.81 -3.58
CA PHE A 52 2.10 6.19 -3.13
C PHE A 52 3.49 6.71 -3.45
N GLY A 53 4.48 5.82 -3.51
CA GLY A 53 5.83 6.13 -3.97
C GLY A 53 5.91 6.50 -5.45
N SER A 54 4.95 6.00 -6.24
CA SER A 54 4.96 5.99 -7.70
C SER A 54 6.28 5.46 -8.25
N GLN A 55 6.75 4.34 -7.69
CA GLN A 55 8.06 3.76 -7.97
C GLN A 55 8.03 2.23 -7.89
N ILE A 56 8.92 1.57 -8.61
CA ILE A 56 9.25 0.14 -8.43
C ILE A 56 10.71 0.02 -8.00
N THR A 57 10.97 -0.70 -6.92
CA THR A 57 12.32 -0.98 -6.40
C THR A 57 12.58 -2.48 -6.41
N ALA A 58 13.74 -2.91 -6.89
CA ALA A 58 14.24 -4.27 -6.72
C ALA A 58 15.16 -4.34 -5.49
N ILE A 59 15.00 -5.40 -4.70
CA ILE A 59 15.77 -5.66 -3.48
C ILE A 59 16.65 -6.89 -3.72
N ASN A 60 17.96 -6.74 -3.51
CA ASN A 60 18.83 -7.89 -3.34
C ASN A 60 18.63 -8.45 -1.93
N VAL A 61 17.94 -9.57 -1.81
CA VAL A 61 17.57 -10.16 -0.51
C VAL A 61 18.77 -10.69 0.29
N THR A 62 19.96 -10.77 -0.30
CA THR A 62 21.19 -11.19 0.38
C THR A 62 21.94 -10.00 0.97
N SER A 63 22.18 -8.94 0.17
CA SER A 63 22.91 -7.75 0.64
C SER A 63 22.02 -6.69 1.30
N GLY A 64 20.73 -6.66 0.97
CA GLY A 64 19.80 -5.58 1.35
C GLY A 64 19.84 -4.37 0.40
N ASP A 65 20.62 -4.43 -0.68
CA ASP A 65 20.73 -3.31 -1.63
C ASP A 65 19.40 -3.05 -2.36
N LEU A 66 19.12 -1.76 -2.58
CA LEU A 66 17.90 -1.27 -3.20
C LEU A 66 18.21 -0.61 -4.55
N ASP A 67 17.62 -1.15 -5.61
CA ASP A 67 17.75 -0.61 -6.97
C ASP A 67 16.43 -0.05 -7.47
N ILE A 68 16.42 1.23 -7.85
CA ILE A 68 15.22 1.87 -8.41
C ILE A 68 15.07 1.45 -9.88
N ILE A 69 14.05 0.64 -10.17
CA ILE A 69 13.80 0.07 -11.50
C ILE A 69 12.91 0.97 -12.35
N SER A 70 11.93 1.60 -11.71
CA SER A 70 11.07 2.62 -12.31
C SER A 70 10.93 3.77 -11.32
N PRO A 71 11.58 4.92 -11.55
CA PRO A 71 11.59 6.04 -10.60
C PRO A 71 10.28 6.83 -10.60
N LEU A 72 10.04 7.57 -9.52
CA LEU A 72 9.04 8.65 -9.48
C LEU A 72 9.23 9.63 -10.65
N GLY A 73 8.14 9.99 -11.32
CA GLY A 73 8.16 10.82 -12.53
C GLY A 73 8.52 10.05 -13.81
N GLY A 74 8.78 8.75 -13.70
CA GLY A 74 8.94 7.84 -14.84
C GLY A 74 7.61 7.46 -15.51
N PRO A 75 7.66 6.60 -16.54
CA PRO A 75 6.49 6.23 -17.33
C PRO A 75 5.48 5.32 -16.61
N ILE A 76 5.89 4.60 -15.56
CA ILE A 76 5.01 3.79 -14.71
C ILE A 76 4.61 4.63 -13.50
N VAL A 77 3.31 4.87 -13.34
CA VAL A 77 2.76 5.80 -12.35
C VAL A 77 1.92 5.04 -11.33
N ALA A 78 2.21 5.27 -10.05
CA ALA A 78 1.51 4.63 -8.93
C ALA A 78 1.31 3.10 -9.08
N PRO A 79 2.41 2.33 -9.25
CA PRO A 79 2.30 0.90 -9.44
C PRO A 79 1.84 0.21 -8.16
N ASP A 80 0.92 -0.74 -8.27
CA ASP A 80 0.40 -1.48 -7.09
C ASP A 80 0.95 -2.90 -6.99
N ASP A 81 1.02 -3.64 -8.11
CA ASP A 81 1.60 -4.99 -8.14
C ASP A 81 2.41 -5.23 -9.42
N VAL A 82 3.26 -6.26 -9.41
CA VAL A 82 4.17 -6.62 -10.51
C VAL A 82 4.21 -8.13 -10.79
N ALA A 83 4.33 -8.50 -12.05
CA ALA A 83 4.53 -9.89 -12.46
C ALA A 83 5.47 -9.99 -13.66
N PHE A 84 6.02 -11.18 -13.92
CA PHE A 84 7.01 -11.42 -14.98
C PHE A 84 6.60 -12.58 -15.87
N ASP A 85 6.79 -12.44 -17.19
CA ASP A 85 6.71 -13.56 -18.14
C ASP A 85 8.05 -14.29 -18.28
N SER A 86 8.02 -15.40 -19.04
CA SER A 86 9.19 -16.24 -19.32
C SER A 86 10.28 -15.52 -20.12
N HIS A 87 9.94 -14.41 -20.78
CA HIS A 87 10.89 -13.55 -21.52
C HIS A 87 11.51 -12.46 -20.63
N GLY A 88 11.10 -12.37 -19.36
CA GLY A 88 11.58 -11.37 -18.41
C GLY A 88 10.94 -10.00 -18.58
N THR A 89 9.85 -9.88 -19.33
CA THR A 89 9.04 -8.65 -19.36
C THR A 89 8.36 -8.49 -18.01
N MET A 90 8.51 -7.33 -17.39
CA MET A 90 7.79 -6.97 -16.17
C MET A 90 6.47 -6.30 -16.53
N TYR A 91 5.37 -6.80 -16.02
CA TYR A 91 4.07 -6.16 -16.08
C TYR A 91 3.79 -5.47 -14.75
N ALA A 92 3.21 -4.28 -14.78
CA ALA A 92 2.84 -3.53 -13.58
C ALA A 92 1.45 -2.91 -13.73
N THR A 93 0.62 -3.09 -12.70
CA THR A 93 -0.67 -2.41 -12.58
C THR A 93 -0.46 -1.00 -12.07
N GLU A 94 -1.18 -0.03 -12.63
CA GLU A 94 -1.11 1.38 -12.24
C GLU A 94 -2.47 1.79 -11.67
N VAL A 95 -2.66 1.59 -10.36
CA VAL A 95 -3.98 1.66 -9.70
C VAL A 95 -4.64 3.04 -9.82
N MET A 96 -3.85 4.11 -9.75
CA MET A 96 -4.35 5.49 -9.87
C MET A 96 -4.53 5.94 -11.33
N SER A 97 -3.92 5.23 -12.28
CA SER A 97 -3.97 5.54 -13.71
C SER A 97 -4.92 4.61 -14.49
N ALA A 98 -5.57 3.66 -13.81
CA ALA A 98 -6.53 2.70 -14.37
C ALA A 98 -6.00 1.94 -15.59
N ARG A 99 -4.74 1.49 -15.53
CA ARG A 99 -4.05 0.85 -16.65
C ARG A 99 -3.02 -0.18 -16.21
N VAL A 100 -2.50 -0.94 -17.17
CA VAL A 100 -1.40 -1.89 -17.01
C VAL A 100 -0.33 -1.58 -18.04
N CYS A 101 0.93 -1.56 -17.60
CA CYS A 101 2.07 -1.36 -18.47
C CYS A 101 2.97 -2.59 -18.49
N ALA A 102 3.73 -2.72 -19.58
CA ALA A 102 4.81 -3.68 -19.72
C ALA A 102 6.14 -2.94 -19.84
N ARG A 103 7.15 -3.40 -19.11
CA ARG A 103 8.52 -2.95 -19.14
C ARG A 103 9.42 -4.08 -19.60
N SER A 104 10.08 -3.88 -20.74
CA SER A 104 11.07 -4.82 -21.27
C SER A 104 12.37 -4.83 -20.43
N LEU A 105 13.24 -5.82 -20.70
CA LEU A 105 14.58 -5.90 -20.11
C LEU A 105 15.45 -4.66 -20.40
N SER A 106 15.29 -4.04 -21.58
CA SER A 106 15.99 -2.79 -21.93
C SER A 106 15.44 -1.56 -21.22
N GLY A 107 14.34 -1.70 -20.48
CA GLY A 107 13.68 -0.62 -19.75
C GLY A 107 12.66 0.17 -20.56
N SER A 108 12.42 -0.18 -21.83
CA SER A 108 11.31 0.43 -22.58
C SER A 108 9.97 0.05 -21.96
N VAL A 109 9.08 1.04 -21.84
CA VAL A 109 7.74 0.91 -21.22
C VAL A 109 6.66 1.23 -22.24
N ARG A 110 5.60 0.41 -22.25
CA ARG A 110 4.38 0.65 -23.04
C ARG A 110 3.14 0.29 -22.23
N VAL A 111 2.03 0.97 -22.49
CA VAL A 111 0.72 0.57 -21.96
C VAL A 111 0.22 -0.66 -22.75
N ILE A 112 -0.27 -1.68 -22.05
CA ILE A 112 -0.80 -2.91 -22.66
C ILE A 112 -2.32 -3.05 -22.52
N ALA A 113 -2.91 -2.35 -21.55
CA ALA A 113 -4.34 -2.25 -21.35
C ALA A 113 -4.63 -0.98 -20.53
N ASP A 114 -5.74 -0.33 -20.81
CA ASP A 114 -6.26 0.83 -20.09
C ASP A 114 -7.77 0.67 -19.81
N ASN A 115 -8.39 1.68 -19.21
CA ASN A 115 -9.80 1.64 -18.80
C ASN A 115 -10.11 0.50 -17.81
N LEU A 116 -9.16 0.25 -16.90
CA LEU A 116 -9.22 -0.75 -15.85
C LEU A 116 -9.29 -0.05 -14.47
N PRO A 117 -10.44 0.55 -14.10
CA PRO A 117 -10.57 1.28 -12.84
C PRO A 117 -10.31 0.37 -11.65
N GLY A 118 -9.35 0.77 -10.81
CA GLY A 118 -8.92 -0.02 -9.66
C GLY A 118 -8.02 -1.20 -10.02
N ALA A 119 -7.39 -1.23 -11.20
CA ALA A 119 -6.37 -2.23 -11.55
C ALA A 119 -5.38 -2.41 -10.38
N ASN A 120 -5.29 -3.63 -9.83
CA ASN A 120 -4.55 -3.85 -8.60
C ASN A 120 -3.66 -5.09 -8.68
N GLY A 121 -4.17 -6.29 -8.40
CA GLY A 121 -3.37 -7.52 -8.48
C GLY A 121 -3.03 -7.89 -9.92
N ILE A 122 -1.84 -8.45 -10.13
CA ILE A 122 -1.42 -9.02 -11.41
C ILE A 122 -0.65 -10.32 -11.20
N THR A 123 -0.92 -11.31 -12.04
CA THR A 123 -0.13 -12.54 -12.09
C THR A 123 0.12 -12.97 -13.52
N VAL A 124 1.21 -13.71 -13.72
CA VAL A 124 1.53 -14.35 -14.99
C VAL A 124 1.62 -15.85 -14.78
N HIS A 125 0.93 -16.60 -15.63
CA HIS A 125 0.99 -18.05 -15.66
C HIS A 125 1.05 -18.54 -17.10
N GLN A 126 2.11 -19.27 -17.45
CA GLN A 126 2.34 -19.75 -18.83
C GLN A 126 2.26 -18.60 -19.86
N ASP A 127 2.89 -17.46 -19.54
CA ASP A 127 2.91 -16.23 -20.34
C ASP A 127 1.52 -15.59 -20.59
N ARG A 128 0.48 -16.06 -19.90
CA ARG A 128 -0.84 -15.42 -19.84
C ARG A 128 -0.85 -14.44 -18.67
N VAL A 129 -1.33 -13.23 -18.92
CA VAL A 129 -1.37 -12.13 -17.93
C VAL A 129 -2.79 -12.00 -17.40
N PHE A 130 -2.95 -12.03 -16.08
CA PHE A 130 -4.26 -11.87 -15.42
C PHE A 130 -4.21 -10.74 -14.40
N ILE A 131 -5.29 -9.96 -14.33
CA ILE A 131 -5.42 -8.85 -13.38
C ILE A 131 -6.77 -8.83 -12.68
N ASP A 132 -6.81 -8.23 -11.50
CA ASP A 132 -8.05 -7.86 -10.81
C ASP A 132 -8.24 -6.33 -10.72
N GLU A 133 -9.48 -5.93 -10.48
CA GLU A 133 -9.86 -4.56 -10.13
C GLU A 133 -10.33 -4.48 -8.67
N PHE A 134 -9.51 -3.94 -7.77
CA PHE A 134 -9.81 -3.78 -6.35
C PHE A 134 -10.81 -2.66 -6.09
N ARG A 135 -12.09 -2.96 -6.33
CA ARG A 135 -13.22 -2.08 -6.08
C ARG A 135 -14.51 -2.87 -5.91
N ARG A 136 -15.58 -2.19 -5.48
CA ARG A 136 -16.94 -2.74 -5.56
C ARG A 136 -17.34 -2.92 -7.03
N GLY A 137 -17.94 -4.08 -7.36
CA GLY A 137 -18.24 -4.48 -8.74
C GLY A 137 -16.96 -4.74 -9.55
N GLY A 138 -15.87 -5.09 -8.88
CA GLY A 138 -14.57 -5.40 -9.46
C GLY A 138 -14.65 -6.59 -10.41
N ARG A 139 -13.64 -6.68 -11.28
CA ARG A 139 -13.58 -7.63 -12.39
C ARG A 139 -12.22 -8.34 -12.38
N ILE A 140 -12.17 -9.50 -13.01
CA ILE A 140 -10.94 -10.23 -13.32
C ILE A 140 -10.83 -10.37 -14.83
N PHE A 141 -9.67 -10.03 -15.38
CA PHE A 141 -9.40 -10.08 -16.80
C PHE A 141 -8.18 -10.93 -17.13
N GLU A 142 -8.20 -11.55 -18.32
CA GLU A 142 -6.99 -11.91 -19.04
C GLU A 142 -6.62 -10.79 -20.01
N LEU A 143 -5.34 -10.42 -20.03
CA LEU A 143 -4.78 -9.42 -20.94
C LEU A 143 -3.99 -10.10 -22.06
N TYR A 144 -3.95 -9.47 -23.23
CA TYR A 144 -3.25 -9.99 -24.41
C TYR A 144 -2.11 -9.07 -24.86
N PRO A 145 -1.01 -8.97 -24.11
CA PRO A 145 0.03 -7.95 -24.31
C PRO A 145 0.73 -8.00 -25.67
N HIS A 146 0.63 -9.11 -26.40
CA HIS A 146 1.32 -9.34 -27.68
C HIS A 146 0.38 -9.23 -28.90
N THR A 147 -0.86 -8.76 -28.71
CA THR A 147 -1.85 -8.63 -29.78
C THR A 147 -2.73 -7.40 -29.53
N ASP A 148 -3.50 -6.97 -30.53
CA ASP A 148 -4.50 -5.90 -30.37
C ASP A 148 -5.85 -6.39 -29.81
N ARG A 149 -5.88 -7.61 -29.25
CA ARG A 149 -7.11 -8.16 -28.67
C ARG A 149 -7.47 -7.41 -27.39
N ALA A 150 -8.74 -7.02 -27.28
CA ALA A 150 -9.28 -6.47 -26.05
C ALA A 150 -9.16 -7.47 -24.88
N PRO A 151 -9.00 -6.98 -23.63
CA PRO A 151 -9.02 -7.82 -22.43
C PRO A 151 -10.26 -8.74 -22.40
N ARG A 152 -10.05 -10.01 -22.05
CA ARG A 152 -11.15 -10.97 -21.89
C ARG A 152 -11.61 -10.98 -20.45
N LEU A 153 -12.88 -10.69 -20.23
CA LEU A 153 -13.52 -10.77 -18.92
C LEU A 153 -13.62 -12.25 -18.49
N ILE A 154 -13.15 -12.55 -17.27
CA ILE A 154 -13.25 -13.88 -16.64
C ILE A 154 -14.34 -13.89 -15.59
N ALA A 155 -14.39 -12.85 -14.75
CA ALA A 155 -15.37 -12.70 -13.69
C ALA A 155 -15.68 -11.22 -13.43
N ASP A 156 -16.89 -10.93 -13.00
CA ASP A 156 -17.37 -9.59 -12.66
C ASP A 156 -18.22 -9.59 -11.39
N ASP A 157 -18.74 -8.41 -11.03
CA ASP A 157 -19.57 -8.17 -9.84
C ASP A 157 -18.93 -8.65 -8.53
N LEU A 158 -17.60 -8.49 -8.44
CA LEU A 158 -16.83 -8.89 -7.27
C LEU A 158 -16.74 -7.75 -6.26
N LEU A 159 -16.71 -8.07 -4.96
CA LEU A 159 -16.54 -7.09 -3.91
C LEU A 159 -15.07 -7.02 -3.49
N GLY A 160 -14.30 -6.14 -4.13
CA GLY A 160 -12.89 -5.92 -3.83
C GLY A 160 -12.01 -7.17 -4.01
N PRO A 161 -11.95 -7.77 -5.21
CA PRO A 161 -10.95 -8.79 -5.53
C PRO A 161 -9.55 -8.16 -5.49
N ASN A 162 -8.54 -8.88 -4.99
CA ASN A 162 -7.19 -8.31 -4.85
C ASN A 162 -6.08 -9.34 -5.07
N ALA A 163 -4.89 -8.91 -5.51
CA ALA A 163 -3.62 -9.67 -5.54
C ALA A 163 -3.77 -11.19 -5.78
N LEU A 164 -4.37 -11.52 -6.93
CA LEU A 164 -4.69 -12.89 -7.35
C LEU A 164 -3.46 -13.76 -7.67
N ALA A 165 -3.64 -15.09 -7.71
CA ALA A 165 -2.61 -16.04 -8.13
C ALA A 165 -3.20 -17.32 -8.75
N VAL A 166 -2.52 -17.91 -9.74
CA VAL A 166 -2.91 -19.22 -10.29
C VAL A 166 -2.44 -20.34 -9.36
N GLY A 167 -3.37 -21.23 -8.99
CA GLY A 167 -3.09 -22.40 -8.17
C GLY A 167 -2.61 -23.62 -8.98
N PRO A 168 -2.15 -24.69 -8.30
CA PRO A 168 -1.71 -25.93 -8.95
C PRO A 168 -2.78 -26.65 -9.78
N ASP A 169 -4.05 -26.35 -9.54
CA ASP A 169 -5.20 -26.84 -10.30
C ASP A 169 -5.52 -26.01 -11.55
N GLY A 170 -4.71 -24.99 -11.85
CA GLY A 170 -4.88 -24.10 -13.01
C GLY A 170 -5.97 -23.03 -12.83
N LYS A 171 -6.57 -22.89 -11.65
CA LYS A 171 -7.59 -21.87 -11.37
C LYS A 171 -6.96 -20.59 -10.81
N LEU A 172 -7.60 -19.44 -11.04
CA LEU A 172 -7.20 -18.17 -10.42
C LEU A 172 -7.84 -18.08 -9.03
N TYR A 173 -7.02 -17.97 -8.00
CA TYR A 173 -7.44 -17.70 -6.62
C TYR A 173 -7.35 -16.22 -6.35
N PHE A 174 -8.28 -15.68 -5.56
CA PHE A 174 -8.29 -14.29 -5.15
C PHE A 174 -9.09 -14.11 -3.84
N PRO A 175 -8.63 -13.26 -2.92
CA PRO A 175 -9.45 -12.77 -1.83
C PRO A 175 -10.55 -11.83 -2.32
N LEU A 176 -11.70 -11.85 -1.63
CA LEU A 176 -12.65 -10.73 -1.60
C LEU A 176 -12.45 -10.02 -0.25
N VAL A 177 -11.60 -8.99 -0.25
CA VAL A 177 -11.03 -8.41 0.98
C VAL A 177 -12.09 -7.96 1.97
N PRO A 178 -13.15 -7.21 1.57
CA PRO A 178 -14.19 -6.76 2.50
C PRO A 178 -15.03 -7.89 3.10
N LEU A 179 -15.06 -9.06 2.45
CA LEU A 179 -15.82 -10.22 2.92
C LEU A 179 -14.99 -11.14 3.83
N GLY A 180 -13.67 -11.01 3.82
CA GLY A 180 -12.81 -11.96 4.55
C GLY A 180 -12.86 -13.37 3.95
N GLU A 181 -13.01 -13.46 2.63
CA GLU A 181 -13.15 -14.72 1.90
C GLU A 181 -12.05 -14.88 0.85
N VAL A 182 -11.73 -16.13 0.51
CA VAL A 182 -10.97 -16.48 -0.69
C VAL A 182 -11.83 -17.33 -1.61
N TRP A 183 -11.82 -16.96 -2.88
CA TRP A 183 -12.52 -17.62 -3.97
C TRP A 183 -11.51 -18.12 -5.00
N ARG A 184 -11.95 -19.03 -5.85
CA ARG A 184 -11.25 -19.37 -7.09
C ARG A 184 -12.21 -19.36 -8.26
N VAL A 185 -11.66 -19.08 -9.45
CA VAL A 185 -12.39 -19.07 -10.71
C VAL A 185 -11.66 -19.91 -11.74
N ASP A 186 -12.42 -20.73 -12.46
CA ASP A 186 -11.94 -21.41 -13.64
C ASP A 186 -11.70 -20.40 -14.78
N ILE A 187 -10.48 -20.39 -15.31
CA ILE A 187 -10.01 -19.34 -16.24
C ILE A 187 -10.81 -19.33 -17.54
N GLU A 188 -11.27 -20.49 -18.00
CA GLU A 188 -11.91 -20.65 -19.30
C GLU A 188 -13.43 -20.50 -19.22
N SER A 189 -14.06 -21.16 -18.24
CA SER A 189 -15.53 -21.13 -18.07
C SER A 189 -16.03 -19.95 -17.24
N GLY A 190 -15.17 -19.30 -16.44
CA GLY A 190 -15.58 -18.27 -15.48
C GLY A 190 -16.35 -18.82 -14.27
N THR A 191 -16.37 -20.15 -14.08
CA THR A 191 -17.07 -20.78 -12.94
C THR A 191 -16.35 -20.46 -11.64
N ARG A 192 -17.06 -19.86 -10.69
CA ARG A 192 -16.53 -19.39 -9.40
C ARG A 192 -16.96 -20.30 -8.26
N GLU A 193 -16.08 -20.48 -7.29
CA GLU A 193 -16.37 -21.22 -6.06
C GLU A 193 -15.64 -20.60 -4.86
N LYS A 194 -16.32 -20.59 -3.71
CA LYS A 194 -15.71 -20.14 -2.45
C LYS A 194 -14.80 -21.25 -1.93
N VAL A 195 -13.57 -20.89 -1.59
CA VAL A 195 -12.58 -21.80 -1.01
C VAL A 195 -12.68 -21.76 0.52
N VAL A 196 -12.70 -20.56 1.08
CA VAL A 196 -12.71 -20.37 2.53
C VAL A 196 -13.23 -18.98 2.91
N ASP A 197 -13.76 -18.85 4.13
CA ASP A 197 -14.18 -17.58 4.75
C ASP A 197 -13.61 -17.40 6.16
N GLY A 198 -13.97 -16.30 6.83
CA GLY A 198 -13.58 -16.01 8.20
C GLY A 198 -12.16 -15.44 8.35
N LEU A 199 -11.57 -14.93 7.26
CA LEU A 199 -10.26 -14.26 7.25
C LEU A 199 -10.39 -12.79 7.67
N LYS A 200 -9.31 -12.23 8.21
CA LYS A 200 -9.25 -10.84 8.70
C LYS A 200 -8.54 -9.92 7.72
N SER A 201 -9.31 -9.28 6.85
CA SER A 201 -8.84 -8.40 5.77
C SER A 201 -7.72 -9.04 4.94
N PRO A 202 -7.98 -10.15 4.23
CA PRO A 202 -6.93 -10.87 3.48
C PRO A 202 -6.56 -10.09 2.21
N PRO A 203 -5.38 -9.45 2.14
CA PRO A 203 -5.06 -8.56 1.02
C PRO A 203 -4.53 -9.31 -0.21
N ALA A 204 -4.06 -10.55 -0.08
CA ALA A 204 -3.46 -11.30 -1.18
C ALA A 204 -3.61 -12.81 -1.02
N VAL A 205 -3.44 -13.54 -2.11
CA VAL A 205 -3.21 -14.99 -2.10
C VAL A 205 -1.92 -15.32 -2.84
N LYS A 206 -1.15 -16.27 -2.31
CA LYS A 206 0.02 -16.83 -3.00
C LYS A 206 0.11 -18.33 -2.75
N PHE A 207 0.69 -19.04 -3.70
CA PHE A 207 1.09 -20.43 -3.52
C PHE A 207 2.58 -20.49 -3.24
N ASN A 208 2.96 -21.24 -2.21
CA ASN A 208 4.36 -21.51 -1.98
C ASN A 208 4.89 -22.56 -2.98
N ARG A 209 6.18 -22.84 -2.94
CA ARG A 209 6.82 -23.78 -3.89
C ARG A 209 6.36 -25.24 -3.72
N ARG A 210 5.64 -25.57 -2.64
CA ARG A 210 5.00 -26.87 -2.41
C ARG A 210 3.54 -26.91 -2.89
N GLY A 211 3.02 -25.82 -3.45
CA GLY A 211 1.63 -25.71 -3.89
C GLY A 211 0.63 -25.49 -2.75
N GLU A 212 1.09 -25.08 -1.56
CA GLU A 212 0.20 -24.74 -0.44
C GLU A 212 -0.30 -23.30 -0.60
N LEU A 213 -1.61 -23.08 -0.44
CA LEU A 213 -2.22 -21.75 -0.43
C LEU A 213 -1.87 -21.02 0.87
N VAL A 214 -1.27 -19.84 0.74
CA VAL A 214 -0.88 -18.97 1.86
C VAL A 214 -1.50 -17.60 1.69
N VAL A 215 -2.11 -17.10 2.77
CA VAL A 215 -2.88 -15.86 2.79
C VAL A 215 -2.46 -15.03 4.02
N PRO A 216 -1.99 -13.79 3.85
CA PRO A 216 -1.78 -12.89 4.97
C PRO A 216 -3.13 -12.35 5.45
N GLN A 217 -3.19 -11.95 6.72
CA GLN A 217 -4.33 -11.27 7.31
C GLN A 217 -3.86 -9.89 7.75
N ALA A 218 -4.19 -8.87 6.95
CA ALA A 218 -3.66 -7.52 7.17
C ALA A 218 -4.01 -6.98 8.57
N ALA A 219 -5.23 -7.24 9.04
CA ALA A 219 -5.72 -6.73 10.31
C ALA A 219 -5.03 -7.35 11.54
N THR A 220 -4.61 -8.62 11.47
CA THR A 220 -4.04 -9.34 12.64
C THR A 220 -2.54 -9.57 12.53
N GLY A 221 -1.95 -9.41 11.34
CA GLY A 221 -0.56 -9.76 11.05
C GLY A 221 -0.30 -11.27 10.98
N GLU A 222 -1.35 -12.10 11.01
CA GLU A 222 -1.23 -13.54 10.87
C GLU A 222 -1.05 -13.93 9.41
N ILE A 223 -0.19 -14.93 9.17
CA ILE A 223 -0.02 -15.55 7.87
C ILE A 223 -0.58 -16.96 8.01
N VAL A 224 -1.61 -17.27 7.22
CA VAL A 224 -2.33 -18.53 7.31
C VAL A 224 -2.10 -19.39 6.08
N ARG A 225 -1.78 -20.66 6.31
CA ARG A 225 -1.88 -21.70 5.29
C ARG A 225 -3.30 -22.24 5.28
N ILE A 226 -3.86 -22.42 4.09
CA ILE A 226 -5.22 -22.94 3.87
C ILE A 226 -5.14 -24.26 3.11
N GLU A 227 -5.79 -25.29 3.63
CA GLU A 227 -6.06 -26.52 2.89
C GLU A 227 -7.28 -26.29 1.99
N VAL A 228 -7.07 -26.34 0.67
CA VAL A 228 -8.09 -25.94 -0.32
C VAL A 228 -9.34 -26.82 -0.28
N GLN A 229 -9.19 -28.12 -0.01
CA GLN A 229 -10.30 -29.08 -0.02
C GLN A 229 -11.21 -28.93 1.20
N SER A 230 -10.63 -28.68 2.38
CA SER A 230 -11.37 -28.67 3.65
C SER A 230 -11.68 -27.25 4.14
N GLY A 231 -10.96 -26.23 3.65
CA GLY A 231 -10.98 -24.87 4.19
C GLY A 231 -10.27 -24.73 5.54
N ALA A 232 -9.58 -25.78 6.01
CA ALA A 232 -8.83 -25.75 7.27
C ALA A 232 -7.70 -24.72 7.21
N LYS A 233 -7.57 -23.94 8.29
CA LYS A 233 -6.60 -22.85 8.41
C LYS A 233 -5.55 -23.20 9.45
N THR A 234 -4.28 -22.98 9.14
CA THR A 234 -3.17 -23.08 10.10
C THR A 234 -2.40 -21.77 10.08
N VAL A 235 -2.25 -21.11 11.22
CA VAL A 235 -1.33 -19.96 11.34
C VAL A 235 0.10 -20.49 11.27
N ILE A 236 0.87 -20.04 10.29
CA ILE A 236 2.26 -20.47 10.06
C ILE A 236 3.28 -19.40 10.48
N ALA A 237 2.84 -18.14 10.60
CA ALA A 237 3.62 -17.05 11.17
C ALA A 237 2.70 -15.94 11.68
N LYS A 238 3.20 -15.10 12.58
CA LYS A 238 2.53 -13.88 13.07
C LYS A 238 3.52 -12.74 13.21
N VAL A 239 3.24 -11.64 12.52
CA VAL A 239 4.03 -10.40 12.52
C VAL A 239 3.14 -9.22 12.91
N ARG A 240 3.64 -7.99 12.78
CA ARG A 240 2.81 -6.79 12.94
C ARG A 240 1.70 -6.70 11.87
N PRO A 241 0.53 -6.12 12.20
CA PRO A 241 -0.52 -5.79 11.23
C PRO A 241 -0.06 -4.88 10.09
N GLY A 242 -0.85 -4.84 9.02
CA GLY A 242 -0.60 -4.01 7.85
C GLY A 242 0.18 -4.71 6.74
N ILE A 243 0.21 -6.05 6.73
CA ILE A 243 0.76 -6.82 5.60
C ILE A 243 -0.06 -6.48 4.34
N ASP A 244 0.60 -6.23 3.22
CA ASP A 244 -0.05 -5.99 1.93
C ASP A 244 0.04 -7.21 1.00
N ASN A 245 1.24 -7.77 0.84
CA ASN A 245 1.46 -8.90 -0.05
C ASN A 245 2.53 -9.86 0.50
N LEU A 246 2.67 -11.01 -0.15
CA LEU A 246 3.65 -12.06 0.15
C LEU A 246 4.41 -12.41 -1.13
N ALA A 247 5.66 -12.85 -1.00
CA ALA A 247 6.39 -13.50 -2.08
C ALA A 247 7.21 -14.68 -1.55
N PHE A 248 7.30 -15.74 -2.34
CA PHE A 248 8.18 -16.89 -2.06
C PHE A 248 9.38 -16.87 -3.00
N SER A 249 10.58 -16.88 -2.41
CA SER A 249 11.81 -17.04 -3.16
C SER A 249 11.88 -18.41 -3.85
N PRO A 250 12.83 -18.63 -4.79
CA PRO A 250 13.03 -19.93 -5.42
C PRO A 250 13.28 -21.07 -4.42
N ASP A 251 13.95 -20.79 -3.30
CA ASP A 251 14.21 -21.72 -2.18
C ASP A 251 13.09 -21.73 -1.12
N ASN A 252 11.91 -21.18 -1.46
CA ASN A 252 10.70 -21.23 -0.64
C ASN A 252 10.75 -20.48 0.70
N ARG A 253 11.56 -19.44 0.79
CA ARG A 253 11.58 -18.50 1.93
C ARG A 253 10.48 -17.45 1.74
N LEU A 254 9.85 -17.05 2.83
CA LEU A 254 8.68 -16.16 2.83
C LEU A 254 9.11 -14.71 3.05
N PHE A 255 8.67 -13.82 2.17
CA PHE A 255 8.87 -12.38 2.27
C PHE A 255 7.52 -11.68 2.30
N ILE A 256 7.45 -10.57 3.04
CA ILE A 256 6.22 -9.79 3.22
C ILE A 256 6.48 -8.30 3.02
N SER A 257 5.48 -7.58 2.51
CA SER A 257 5.42 -6.11 2.46
C SER A 257 4.41 -5.57 3.46
N HIS A 258 4.62 -4.32 3.88
CA HIS A 258 3.69 -3.58 4.72
C HIS A 258 3.26 -2.24 4.10
N PHE A 259 1.98 -2.09 3.80
CA PHE A 259 1.48 -0.88 3.13
C PHE A 259 1.43 0.36 4.02
N ILE A 260 1.38 0.18 5.35
CA ILE A 260 1.27 1.29 6.31
C ILE A 260 2.61 2.02 6.49
N ASP A 261 3.72 1.28 6.46
CA ASP A 261 5.05 1.81 6.81
C ASP A 261 6.14 1.53 5.78
N GLY A 262 5.82 0.84 4.67
CA GLY A 262 6.77 0.51 3.61
C GLY A 262 7.85 -0.51 4.00
N GLY A 263 7.72 -1.14 5.17
CA GLY A 263 8.67 -2.16 5.59
C GLY A 263 8.58 -3.44 4.77
N VAL A 264 9.72 -4.11 4.60
CA VAL A 264 9.83 -5.41 3.92
C VAL A 264 10.70 -6.33 4.76
N ALA A 265 10.23 -7.55 5.00
CA ALA A 265 10.95 -8.53 5.83
C ALA A 265 10.84 -9.94 5.25
N GLU A 266 11.86 -10.75 5.50
CA GLU A 266 11.76 -12.20 5.45
C GLU A 266 11.23 -12.72 6.78
N VAL A 267 10.33 -13.70 6.74
CA VAL A 267 9.66 -14.26 7.93
C VAL A 267 9.89 -15.76 8.01
N ALA A 268 10.35 -16.21 9.17
CA ALA A 268 10.48 -17.63 9.46
C ALA A 268 9.10 -18.29 9.64
N THR A 269 8.89 -19.41 8.95
CA THR A 269 7.66 -20.24 9.05
C THR A 269 7.87 -21.51 9.88
N ASP A 270 8.91 -21.53 10.71
CA ASP A 270 9.28 -22.64 11.61
C ASP A 270 8.60 -22.55 13.00
N GLY A 271 7.68 -21.59 13.15
CA GLY A 271 6.99 -21.29 14.40
C GLY A 271 7.67 -20.23 15.26
N SER A 272 8.90 -19.82 14.94
CA SER A 272 9.60 -18.75 15.70
C SER A 272 9.07 -17.35 15.43
N ASN A 273 8.44 -17.13 14.25
CA ASN A 273 8.04 -15.82 13.75
C ASN A 273 9.20 -14.82 13.57
N ALA A 274 10.44 -15.30 13.52
CA ALA A 274 11.61 -14.42 13.39
C ALA A 274 11.53 -13.60 12.09
N GLU A 275 11.70 -12.28 12.20
CA GLU A 275 11.75 -11.34 11.07
C GLU A 275 13.21 -10.95 10.78
N ARG A 276 13.67 -11.16 9.54
CA ARG A 276 14.88 -10.51 9.02
C ARG A 276 14.45 -9.30 8.19
N VAL A 277 14.62 -8.11 8.75
CA VAL A 277 14.24 -6.84 8.12
C VAL A 277 15.15 -6.56 6.92
N LEU A 278 14.57 -6.42 5.73
CA LEU A 278 15.27 -5.99 4.52
C LEU A 278 15.13 -4.48 4.31
N VAL A 279 13.94 -3.94 4.56
CA VAL A 279 13.66 -2.50 4.53
C VAL A 279 13.02 -2.13 5.86
N PRO A 280 13.63 -1.21 6.64
CA PRO A 280 13.05 -0.76 7.89
C PRO A 280 11.78 0.06 7.64
N ARG A 281 10.92 0.11 8.65
CA ARG A 281 9.70 0.93 8.65
C ARG A 281 10.06 2.40 8.39
N GLY A 282 9.25 3.07 7.58
CA GLY A 282 9.41 4.45 7.21
C GLY A 282 8.09 5.20 7.11
N PHE A 283 8.16 6.37 6.49
CA PHE A 283 7.01 7.21 6.16
C PHE A 283 6.70 7.05 4.67
N ILE A 284 5.44 6.79 4.35
CA ILE A 284 5.00 6.54 2.97
C ILE A 284 4.66 7.85 2.25
N GLY A 285 4.15 8.84 3.00
CA GLY A 285 3.78 10.16 2.54
C GLY A 285 3.46 11.06 3.73
N PRO A 286 4.44 11.69 4.38
CA PRO A 286 4.15 12.66 5.43
C PRO A 286 3.59 13.94 4.79
N TRP A 287 2.27 14.14 4.87
CA TRP A 287 1.55 15.26 4.24
C TRP A 287 1.35 16.46 5.16
N GLY A 288 1.36 16.25 6.47
CA GLY A 288 1.17 17.28 7.47
C GLY A 288 1.89 16.95 8.76
N LEU A 289 2.29 17.98 9.51
CA LEU A 289 2.98 17.83 10.78
C LEU A 289 2.58 18.94 11.76
N VAL A 290 2.54 18.61 13.04
CA VAL A 290 2.30 19.60 14.10
C VAL A 290 2.99 19.19 15.40
N CYS A 291 3.56 20.17 16.10
CA CYS A 291 4.13 19.94 17.43
C CYS A 291 3.01 19.78 18.46
N GLY A 292 3.15 18.80 19.35
CA GLY A 292 2.34 18.65 20.55
C GLY A 292 2.91 19.42 21.73
N ASP A 293 2.08 19.57 22.77
CA ASP A 293 2.39 20.38 23.95
C ASP A 293 3.57 19.86 24.78
N ALA A 294 3.89 18.57 24.68
CA ALA A 294 5.03 17.94 25.38
C ALA A 294 6.26 17.74 24.48
N GLY A 295 6.32 18.43 23.33
CA GLY A 295 7.47 18.41 22.42
C GLY A 295 7.52 17.24 21.44
N GLN A 296 6.50 16.38 21.42
CA GLN A 296 6.31 15.37 20.39
C GLN A 296 5.92 15.99 19.05
N LEU A 297 6.24 15.33 17.94
CA LEU A 297 5.79 15.73 16.60
C LEU A 297 4.75 14.74 16.10
N TYR A 298 3.53 15.21 15.83
CA TYR A 298 2.52 14.42 15.15
C TYR A 298 2.69 14.55 13.64
N VAL A 299 2.53 13.45 12.91
CA VAL A 299 2.75 13.38 11.46
C VAL A 299 1.59 12.66 10.80
N ALA A 300 0.92 13.33 9.86
CA ALA A 300 -0.09 12.74 9.00
C ALA A 300 0.62 12.01 7.86
N ASP A 301 0.71 10.69 7.97
CA ASP A 301 1.35 9.80 7.01
C ASP A 301 0.30 9.01 6.21
N GLY A 302 -0.80 9.69 5.88
CA GLY A 302 -1.94 9.21 5.10
C GLY A 302 -2.66 8.05 5.70
N LEU A 303 -2.20 6.85 5.38
CA LEU A 303 -2.79 5.62 5.87
C LEU A 303 -2.60 5.44 7.38
N SER A 304 -1.84 6.32 8.03
CA SER A 304 -1.71 6.35 9.47
C SER A 304 -1.42 7.75 10.02
N LEU A 305 -1.65 7.90 11.32
CA LEU A 305 -1.19 9.02 12.13
C LEU A 305 -0.01 8.54 12.98
N ALA A 306 1.16 9.16 12.82
CA ALA A 306 2.35 8.87 13.61
C ALA A 306 2.61 9.96 14.65
N VAL A 307 3.38 9.59 15.66
CA VAL A 307 3.99 10.51 16.61
C VAL A 307 5.46 10.18 16.77
N ILE A 308 6.28 11.22 16.81
CA ILE A 308 7.72 11.16 17.04
C ILE A 308 7.97 11.77 18.42
N SER A 309 8.58 11.00 19.33
CA SER A 309 8.95 11.51 20.66
C SER A 309 10.09 12.53 20.56
N PRO A 310 10.35 13.34 21.60
CA PRO A 310 11.53 14.20 21.67
C PRO A 310 12.87 13.45 21.53
N THR A 311 12.90 12.13 21.77
CA THR A 311 14.08 11.28 21.60
C THR A 311 14.18 10.66 20.19
N GLY A 312 13.24 10.97 19.30
CA GLY A 312 13.21 10.47 17.92
C GLY A 312 12.53 9.11 17.74
N GLU A 313 11.90 8.56 18.79
CA GLU A 313 11.16 7.30 18.69
C GLU A 313 9.85 7.50 17.92
N VAL A 314 9.59 6.64 16.92
CA VAL A 314 8.39 6.71 16.10
C VAL A 314 7.38 5.66 16.55
N SER A 315 6.15 6.10 16.84
CA SER A 315 5.00 5.20 17.06
C SER A 315 3.78 5.64 16.23
N ARG A 316 2.81 4.73 16.08
CA ARG A 316 1.58 4.96 15.30
C ARG A 316 0.40 5.02 16.26
N LEU A 317 -0.42 6.06 16.12
CA LEU A 317 -1.59 6.32 16.95
C LEU A 317 -2.89 5.81 16.32
N GLY A 318 -2.88 5.58 15.01
CA GLY A 318 -3.92 4.84 14.31
C GLY A 318 -3.56 4.67 12.85
N GLY A 319 -4.21 3.72 12.17
CA GLY A 319 -4.08 3.50 10.74
C GLY A 319 -5.34 2.96 10.09
N LEU A 320 -5.30 2.80 8.76
CA LEU A 320 -6.45 2.44 7.92
C LEU A 320 -7.19 1.16 8.37
N LEU A 321 -6.51 0.26 9.09
CA LEU A 321 -7.09 -0.99 9.60
C LEU A 321 -7.76 -0.83 10.97
N ASP A 322 -7.56 0.29 11.66
CA ASP A 322 -8.18 0.54 12.95
C ASP A 322 -9.59 1.11 12.75
N GLU A 323 -10.61 0.47 13.33
CA GLU A 323 -12.01 0.90 13.24
C GLU A 323 -12.23 2.34 13.76
N ARG A 324 -11.38 2.79 14.68
CA ARG A 324 -11.43 4.14 15.28
C ARG A 324 -10.48 5.13 14.58
N PHE A 325 -10.01 4.83 13.38
CA PHE A 325 -9.21 5.76 12.59
C PHE A 325 -10.10 6.54 11.61
N PRO A 326 -9.98 7.88 11.51
CA PRO A 326 -10.84 8.70 10.67
C PRO A 326 -10.60 8.55 9.15
N GLY A 327 -9.79 7.57 8.74
CA GLY A 327 -9.38 7.34 7.36
C GLY A 327 -8.13 8.12 6.99
N PHE A 328 -7.84 8.17 5.69
CA PHE A 328 -6.60 8.72 5.17
C PHE A 328 -6.43 10.20 5.54
N VAL A 329 -5.44 10.51 6.38
CA VAL A 329 -5.17 11.87 6.89
C VAL A 329 -4.27 12.70 5.97
N ARG A 330 -4.53 13.99 5.83
CA ARG A 330 -3.72 14.92 5.01
C ARG A 330 -3.10 16.03 5.86
N GLY A 331 -3.93 16.96 6.31
CA GLY A 331 -3.52 18.11 7.11
C GLY A 331 -3.60 17.82 8.61
N LEU A 332 -2.70 18.45 9.36
CA LEU A 332 -2.69 18.46 10.82
C LEU A 332 -2.65 19.91 11.34
N ALA A 333 -3.36 20.15 12.43
CA ALA A 333 -3.19 21.32 13.28
C ALA A 333 -3.39 20.95 14.75
N ALA A 334 -2.88 21.78 15.64
CA ALA A 334 -3.14 21.67 17.07
C ALA A 334 -4.61 22.02 17.34
N GLY A 335 -5.29 21.20 18.14
CA GLY A 335 -6.65 21.43 18.60
C GLY A 335 -6.69 22.23 19.90
N GLY A 336 -7.61 21.88 20.79
CA GLY A 336 -7.51 22.21 22.21
C GLY A 336 -6.40 21.41 22.91
N PRO A 337 -6.20 21.59 24.23
CA PRO A 337 -5.21 20.85 25.00
C PRO A 337 -5.35 19.33 24.81
N GLY A 338 -4.28 18.67 24.34
CA GLY A 338 -4.28 17.23 24.10
C GLY A 338 -5.07 16.76 22.88
N GLU A 339 -5.44 17.64 21.95
CA GLU A 339 -6.25 17.33 20.78
C GLU A 339 -5.54 17.71 19.48
N LEU A 340 -5.90 17.01 18.40
CA LEU A 340 -5.47 17.34 17.04
C LEU A 340 -6.69 17.62 16.17
N LEU A 341 -6.50 18.51 15.20
CA LEU A 341 -7.42 18.70 14.09
C LEU A 341 -6.83 18.08 12.84
N LEU A 342 -7.63 17.30 12.12
CA LEU A 342 -7.23 16.56 10.94
C LEU A 342 -8.12 16.93 9.76
N THR A 343 -7.57 16.92 8.56
CA THR A 343 -8.36 16.77 7.32
C THR A 343 -8.16 15.37 6.75
N THR A 344 -9.20 14.81 6.12
CA THR A 344 -9.11 13.48 5.48
C THR A 344 -9.37 13.55 3.98
N VAL A 345 -8.90 12.53 3.24
CA VAL A 345 -9.17 12.38 1.80
C VAL A 345 -10.67 12.31 1.50
N ASN A 346 -11.48 11.82 2.43
CA ASN A 346 -12.93 11.72 2.29
C ASN A 346 -13.65 13.07 2.37
N GLY A 347 -12.92 14.16 2.62
CA GLY A 347 -13.51 15.49 2.74
C GLY A 347 -13.90 15.85 4.17
N ASP A 348 -13.41 15.14 5.17
CA ASP A 348 -13.82 15.38 6.55
C ASP A 348 -12.82 16.27 7.29
N VAL A 349 -13.34 17.08 8.22
CA VAL A 349 -12.56 17.76 9.26
C VAL A 349 -12.86 17.07 10.57
N VAL A 350 -11.83 16.61 11.26
CA VAL A 350 -11.95 15.72 12.42
C VAL A 350 -11.17 16.28 13.60
N GLN A 351 -11.79 16.26 14.77
CA GLN A 351 -11.10 16.39 16.05
C GLN A 351 -10.67 14.99 16.51
N TYR A 352 -9.38 14.81 16.77
CA TYR A 352 -8.79 13.53 17.15
C TYR A 352 -8.14 13.63 18.52
N PHE A 353 -8.27 12.58 19.32
CA PHE A 353 -7.82 12.51 20.70
C PHE A 353 -6.70 11.45 20.83
N PRO A 354 -5.42 11.84 20.78
CA PRO A 354 -4.29 10.90 20.86
C PRO A 354 -4.28 9.99 22.08
N GLY A 355 -4.82 10.45 23.23
CA GLY A 355 -4.78 9.73 24.49
C GLY A 355 -5.56 8.42 24.49
N ASP A 356 -6.74 8.41 23.85
CA ASP A 356 -7.62 7.23 23.78
C ASP A 356 -7.88 6.75 22.33
N ARG A 357 -7.29 7.45 21.35
CA ARG A 357 -7.40 7.18 19.90
C ARG A 357 -8.84 7.26 19.40
N SER A 358 -9.66 8.10 20.02
CA SER A 358 -11.01 8.42 19.56
C SER A 358 -11.01 9.63 18.63
N PHE A 359 -12.14 9.85 17.92
CA PHE A 359 -12.31 11.03 17.10
C PHE A 359 -13.78 11.47 17.02
N LYS A 360 -13.97 12.75 16.71
CA LYS A 360 -15.26 13.38 16.41
C LYS A 360 -15.17 14.07 15.07
N THR A 361 -16.04 13.72 14.13
CA THR A 361 -16.15 14.47 12.87
C THR A 361 -16.86 15.80 13.11
N LEU A 362 -16.21 16.90 12.74
CA LEU A 362 -16.76 18.26 12.84
C LEU A 362 -17.50 18.64 11.56
N VAL A 363 -16.89 18.36 10.41
CA VAL A 363 -17.45 18.67 9.09
C VAL A 363 -17.23 17.48 8.16
N ARG A 364 -18.16 17.27 7.23
CA ARG A 364 -18.09 16.21 6.22
C ARG A 364 -18.19 16.76 4.81
N LYS A 365 -17.68 15.98 3.85
CA LYS A 365 -17.88 16.18 2.40
C LYS A 365 -17.36 17.52 1.85
N LEU A 366 -16.28 18.04 2.43
CA LEU A 366 -15.50 19.10 1.80
C LEU A 366 -14.83 18.58 0.52
N GLN A 367 -14.64 19.45 -0.45
CA GLN A 367 -14.04 19.12 -1.74
C GLN A 367 -12.52 19.25 -1.66
N GLN A 368 -11.85 18.13 -1.37
CA GLN A 368 -10.38 18.07 -1.24
C GLN A 368 -9.82 19.06 -0.20
N PRO A 369 -10.19 18.93 1.08
CA PRO A 369 -9.55 19.71 2.13
C PRO A 369 -8.08 19.29 2.28
N PHE A 370 -7.18 20.27 2.40
CA PHE A 370 -5.75 20.06 2.59
C PHE A 370 -5.30 20.59 3.94
N GLY A 371 -4.81 21.83 3.98
CA GLY A 371 -4.32 22.45 5.21
C GLY A 371 -5.47 22.92 6.09
N LEU A 372 -5.23 22.93 7.39
CA LEU A 372 -6.10 23.57 8.37
C LEU A 372 -5.25 24.26 9.43
N ALA A 373 -5.83 25.27 10.06
CA ALA A 373 -5.22 25.99 11.17
C ALA A 373 -6.29 26.39 12.18
N ARG A 374 -5.89 26.48 13.45
CA ARG A 374 -6.72 26.99 14.55
C ARG A 374 -6.19 28.35 14.99
N ALA A 375 -7.03 29.36 14.95
CA ALA A 375 -6.73 30.69 15.45
C ALA A 375 -6.77 30.72 16.98
N ALA A 376 -6.19 31.77 17.58
CA ALA A 376 -6.12 31.94 19.04
C ALA A 376 -7.51 32.04 19.70
N ASP A 377 -8.50 32.57 18.99
CA ASP A 377 -9.90 32.63 19.43
C ASP A 377 -10.64 31.29 19.32
N GLY A 378 -9.95 30.24 18.82
CA GLY A 378 -10.49 28.91 18.63
C GLY A 378 -11.10 28.67 17.25
N THR A 379 -11.21 29.68 16.39
CA THR A 379 -11.73 29.54 15.02
C THR A 379 -10.87 28.59 14.21
N VAL A 380 -11.47 27.62 13.52
CA VAL A 380 -10.75 26.72 12.62
C VAL A 380 -10.93 27.19 11.17
N VAL A 381 -9.84 27.30 10.43
CA VAL A 381 -9.85 27.65 9.00
C VAL A 381 -9.28 26.49 8.20
N VAL A 382 -9.96 26.12 7.10
CA VAL A 382 -9.60 24.99 6.24
C VAL A 382 -9.41 25.47 4.81
N ALA A 383 -8.31 25.05 4.18
CA ALA A 383 -8.08 25.25 2.75
C ALA A 383 -8.75 24.13 1.94
N GLU A 384 -9.79 24.48 1.20
CA GLU A 384 -10.54 23.57 0.33
C GLU A 384 -10.10 23.76 -1.13
N ALA A 385 -9.23 22.87 -1.61
CA ALA A 385 -8.64 23.01 -2.93
C ALA A 385 -9.66 22.81 -4.06
N GLY A 386 -10.64 21.94 -3.88
CA GLY A 386 -11.65 21.64 -4.91
C GLY A 386 -12.54 22.83 -5.26
N THR A 387 -12.75 23.75 -4.32
CA THR A 387 -13.51 24.99 -4.58
C THR A 387 -12.64 26.24 -4.63
N GLY A 388 -11.36 26.14 -4.29
CA GLY A 388 -10.44 27.28 -4.20
C GLY A 388 -10.77 28.24 -3.05
N LYS A 389 -11.37 27.75 -1.96
CA LYS A 389 -11.84 28.58 -0.84
C LYS A 389 -11.07 28.33 0.46
N LEU A 390 -11.05 29.35 1.31
CA LEU A 390 -10.78 29.21 2.73
C LEU A 390 -12.12 29.18 3.47
N LEU A 391 -12.37 28.08 4.17
CA LEU A 391 -13.59 27.86 4.92
C LEU A 391 -13.35 28.13 6.40
N ARG A 392 -14.21 28.94 7.01
CA ARG A 392 -14.27 29.07 8.46
C ARG A 392 -15.21 27.98 9.00
N ILE A 393 -14.74 27.27 10.02
CA ILE A 393 -15.52 26.27 10.74
C ILE A 393 -15.85 26.87 12.11
N ASP A 394 -17.12 27.16 12.33
CA ASP A 394 -17.62 27.58 13.63
C ASP A 394 -17.84 26.32 14.48
N ALA A 395 -17.23 26.27 15.66
CA ALA A 395 -17.49 25.21 16.62
C ALA A 395 -18.94 25.34 17.11
N ALA A 396 -19.78 24.35 16.81
CA ALA A 396 -21.16 24.27 17.29
C ALA A 396 -21.23 23.85 18.78
#